data_AF-A0A2V6MD95-F1
#
_entry.id   AF-A0A2V6MD95-F1
#
_cell.length_a   1.000
_cell.length_b   1.000
_cell.length_c   1.000
_cell.angle_alpha   90.00
_cell.angle_beta   90.00
_cell.angle_gamma   90.00
#
_symmetry.space_group_name_H-M   'P 1'
#
loop_
_entity.id
_entity.type
_entity.pdbx_description
1 polymer ?
#
loop_
_entity_poly.entity_id
_entity_poly.type
_entity_poly.pdbx_seq_one_letter_code
_entity_poly.pdbx_strand_id
1 'polypeptide(L)'
;MHPSSLDKMAAFRRQHLEARRSEPLVIVDLGSHDINGSYRPLFAEPAWNYTGVDLTTGENVDLVLKNPYDWREIATASVDVVISGQAFEHIEFFWETMRE
;
A
#
# COMPACT_ATOMS: atom_id res chain seq x y z
N MET A 1 11.95 1.38 -8.18
CA MET A 1 11.36 0.07 -7.87
C MET A 1 12.20 -1.02 -8.52
N HIS A 2 12.54 -2.08 -7.78
CA HIS A 2 13.26 -3.22 -8.37
C HIS A 2 12.26 -4.13 -9.13
N PRO A 3 12.58 -4.66 -10.33
CA PRO A 3 11.67 -5.50 -11.11
C PRO A 3 11.11 -6.70 -10.32
N SER A 4 11.96 -7.37 -9.54
CA SER A 4 11.51 -8.49 -8.71
C SER A 4 10.48 -8.11 -7.66
N SER A 5 10.44 -6.83 -7.24
CA SER A 5 9.44 -6.33 -6.29
C SER A 5 8.07 -6.22 -6.96
N LEU A 6 8.02 -5.67 -8.18
CA LEU A 6 6.83 -5.64 -9.02
C LEU A 6 6.32 -7.05 -9.32
N ASP A 7 7.22 -7.97 -9.70
CA ASP A 7 6.85 -9.35 -10.02
C ASP A 7 6.22 -10.07 -8.82
N LYS A 8 6.78 -9.89 -7.62
CA LYS A 8 6.24 -10.46 -6.38
C LYS A 8 4.88 -9.85 -6.03
N MET A 9 4.72 -8.53 -6.18
CA MET A 9 3.45 -7.88 -5.91
C MET A 9 2.36 -8.31 -6.91
N ALA A 10 2.72 -8.44 -8.19
CA ALA A 10 1.82 -8.97 -9.21
C ALA A 10 1.42 -10.43 -8.92
N ALA A 11 2.36 -11.26 -8.45
CA ALA A 11 2.07 -12.62 -8.01
C ALA A 11 1.09 -12.65 -6.81
N PHE A 12 1.31 -11.81 -5.80
CA PHE A 12 0.39 -11.64 -4.67
C PHE A 12 -1.02 -11.25 -5.13
N ARG A 13 -1.14 -10.18 -5.93
CA ARG A 13 -2.43 -9.68 -6.44
C ARG A 13 -3.17 -10.75 -7.24
N ARG A 14 -2.46 -11.50 -8.09
CA ARG A 14 -3.06 -12.61 -8.85
C ARG A 14 -3.52 -13.76 -7.95
N GLN A 15 -2.71 -14.14 -6.96
CA GLN A 15 -3.01 -15.29 -6.11
C GLN A 15 -4.15 -15.02 -5.12
N HIS A 16 -4.20 -13.81 -4.55
CA HIS A 16 -5.08 -13.51 -3.42
C HIS A 16 -6.26 -12.62 -3.78
N LEU A 17 -6.15 -11.81 -4.84
CA LEU A 17 -7.16 -10.80 -5.16
C LEU A 17 -7.88 -11.03 -6.49
N GLU A 18 -7.42 -11.94 -7.36
CA GLU A 18 -8.07 -12.20 -8.65
C GLU A 18 -9.54 -12.62 -8.50
N ALA A 19 -9.84 -13.51 -7.53
CA ALA A 19 -11.21 -13.93 -7.27
C ALA A 19 -12.12 -12.80 -6.76
N ARG A 20 -11.53 -11.71 -6.24
CA ARG A 20 -12.20 -10.53 -5.67
C ARG A 20 -12.11 -9.31 -6.58
N ARG A 21 -11.75 -9.49 -7.86
CA ARG A 21 -11.53 -8.40 -8.82
C ARG A 21 -12.75 -7.48 -9.01
N SER A 22 -13.95 -8.04 -8.91
CA SER A 22 -15.21 -7.28 -9.05
C SER A 22 -15.80 -6.82 -7.72
N GLU A 23 -15.16 -7.16 -6.60
CA GLU A 23 -15.59 -6.70 -5.27
C GLU A 23 -15.05 -5.29 -5.01
N PRO A 24 -15.83 -4.42 -4.34
CA PRO A 24 -15.31 -3.14 -3.88
C PRO A 24 -14.27 -3.37 -2.78
N LEU A 25 -13.00 -3.09 -3.06
CA LEU A 25 -11.91 -3.24 -2.10
C LEU A 25 -11.26 -1.89 -1.78
N VAL A 26 -11.02 -1.63 -0.50
CA VAL A 26 -10.17 -0.53 -0.04
C VAL A 26 -8.75 -1.05 0.17
N ILE A 27 -7.80 -0.50 -0.59
CA ILE A 27 -6.41 -0.95 -0.62
C ILE A 27 -5.52 0.22 -0.18
N VAL A 28 -4.67 -0.03 0.82
CA VAL A 28 -3.67 0.93 1.30
C VAL A 28 -2.28 0.43 0.95
N ASP A 29 -1.48 1.27 0.30
CA ASP A 29 -0.05 1.02 0.02
C ASP A 29 0.82 1.88 0.94
N LEU A 30 1.51 1.24 1.88
CA LEU A 30 2.37 1.91 2.85
C LEU A 30 3.80 2.05 2.33
N GLY A 31 4.29 3.29 2.32
CA GLY A 31 5.57 3.67 1.71
C GLY A 31 5.43 3.79 0.19
N SER A 32 4.36 4.44 -0.27
CA SER A 32 3.94 4.41 -1.68
C SER A 32 4.68 5.37 -2.61
N HIS A 33 5.55 6.24 -2.10
CA HIS A 33 6.15 7.31 -2.90
C HIS A 33 6.86 6.75 -4.15
N ASP A 34 6.39 7.17 -5.32
CA ASP A 34 6.95 6.78 -6.61
C ASP A 34 8.25 7.56 -6.90
N ILE A 35 9.38 6.92 -6.60
CA ILE A 35 10.71 7.45 -6.95
C ILE A 35 11.19 6.84 -8.29
N ASN A 36 10.74 5.61 -8.62
CA ASN A 36 11.28 4.79 -9.71
C ASN A 36 10.28 3.70 -10.15
N GLY A 37 8.99 4.02 -10.17
CA GLY A 37 7.85 3.11 -10.35
C GLY A 37 7.08 2.87 -9.06
N SER A 38 5.78 2.58 -9.21
CA SER A 38 4.80 2.32 -8.15
C SER A 38 4.00 1.04 -8.40
N TYR A 39 3.35 0.51 -7.36
CA TYR A 39 2.44 -0.62 -7.48
C TYR A 39 1.06 -0.23 -8.00
N ARG A 40 0.68 1.05 -7.98
CA ARG A 40 -0.66 1.53 -8.38
C ARG A 40 -1.19 0.89 -9.67
N PRO A 41 -0.42 0.75 -10.76
CA PRO A 41 -0.93 0.13 -11.99
C PRO A 41 -1.41 -1.32 -11.82
N LEU A 42 -0.86 -2.06 -10.85
CA LEU A 42 -1.27 -3.45 -10.55
C LEU A 42 -2.64 -3.53 -9.87
N PHE A 43 -3.09 -2.43 -9.27
CA PHE A 43 -4.33 -2.33 -8.49
C PHE A 43 -5.36 -1.40 -9.15
N ALA A 44 -5.18 -1.06 -10.43
CA ALA A 44 -6.07 -0.18 -11.19
C ALA A 44 -7.33 -0.90 -11.71
N GLU A 45 -7.97 -1.68 -10.84
CA GLU A 45 -9.26 -2.31 -11.16
C GLU A 45 -10.40 -1.33 -10.87
N PRO A 46 -11.48 -1.28 -11.69
CA PRO A 46 -12.56 -0.31 -11.51
C PRO A 46 -13.27 -0.37 -10.16
N ALA A 47 -13.31 -1.55 -9.53
CA ALA A 47 -13.94 -1.75 -8.24
C ALA A 47 -13.00 -1.45 -7.06
N TRP A 48 -11.70 -1.29 -7.29
CA TRP A 48 -10.73 -1.13 -6.21
C TRP A 48 -10.42 0.35 -5.97
N ASN A 49 -10.39 0.73 -4.70
CA ASN A 49 -9.97 2.04 -4.25
C ASN A 49 -8.57 1.94 -3.64
N TYR A 50 -7.55 2.24 -4.44
CA TYR A 50 -6.15 2.26 -4.02
C TYR A 50 -5.77 3.64 -3.48
N THR A 51 -5.21 3.67 -2.27
CA THR A 51 -4.70 4.86 -1.60
C THR A 51 -3.22 4.66 -1.27
N GLY A 52 -2.36 5.50 -1.84
CA GLY A 52 -0.95 5.54 -1.51
C GLY A 52 -0.68 6.36 -0.25
N VAL A 53 0.11 5.81 0.67
CA VAL A 53 0.38 6.36 1.98
C VAL A 53 1.89 6.47 2.23
N ASP A 54 2.33 7.62 2.72
CA ASP A 54 3.73 7.86 3.09
C ASP A 54 3.84 8.88 4.24
N LEU A 55 5.04 9.10 4.78
CA LEU A 55 5.33 10.16 5.75
C LEU A 55 5.59 11.51 5.09
N THR A 56 5.81 11.51 3.77
CA THR A 56 6.10 12.70 2.99
C THR A 56 5.20 12.80 1.77
N THR A 57 4.85 14.01 1.36
CA THR A 57 4.16 14.23 0.08
C THR A 57 5.05 13.82 -1.09
N GLY A 58 4.46 13.26 -2.15
CA GLY A 58 5.21 12.81 -3.30
C GLY A 58 4.32 12.29 -4.42
N GLU A 59 4.94 11.88 -5.52
CA GLU A 59 4.22 11.16 -6.57
C GLU A 59 3.69 9.83 -5.99
N ASN A 60 2.46 9.44 -6.37
CA ASN A 60 1.76 8.27 -5.84
C ASN A 60 1.40 8.32 -4.33
N VAL A 61 1.55 9.46 -3.65
CA VAL A 61 1.11 9.64 -2.24
C VAL A 61 -0.20 10.42 -2.20
N ASP A 62 -1.29 9.75 -1.84
CA ASP A 62 -2.62 10.36 -1.70
C ASP A 62 -2.87 10.85 -0.26
N LEU A 63 -2.28 10.16 0.73
CA LEU A 63 -2.44 10.44 2.15
C LEU A 63 -1.07 10.48 2.84
N VAL A 64 -0.83 11.55 3.60
CA VAL A 64 0.38 11.70 4.42
C VAL A 64 0.08 11.39 5.87
N LEU A 65 0.78 10.40 6.43
CA LEU A 65 0.70 10.06 7.85
C LEU A 65 1.50 11.06 8.66
N LYS A 66 0.91 11.54 9.77
CA LYS A 66 1.62 12.43 10.70
C LYS A 66 2.52 11.67 11.66
N ASN A 67 2.21 10.40 11.92
CA ASN A 67 2.98 9.55 12.80
C ASN A 67 3.14 8.16 12.13
N PRO A 68 4.38 7.64 12.00
CA PRO A 68 4.62 6.32 11.43
C PRO A 68 3.99 5.15 12.21
N TYR A 69 3.62 5.38 13.48
CA TYR A 69 3.15 4.34 14.42
C TYR A 69 1.80 4.67 15.06
N ASP A 70 1.03 5.60 14.50
CA ASP A 70 -0.32 5.95 14.98
C ASP A 70 -1.10 6.55 13.79
N TRP A 71 -1.78 5.70 13.04
CA TRP A 71 -2.38 6.05 11.75
C TRP A 71 -3.76 6.69 11.89
N ARG A 72 -3.85 7.82 12.60
CA ARG A 72 -5.13 8.51 12.89
C ARG A 72 -5.90 8.95 11.64
N GLU A 73 -5.19 9.11 10.53
CA GLU A 73 -5.77 9.46 9.23
C GLU A 73 -6.54 8.30 8.58
N ILE A 74 -6.34 7.05 9.05
CA ILE A 74 -7.00 5.85 8.56
C ILE A 74 -7.94 5.34 9.65
N ALA A 75 -9.22 5.18 9.33
CA ALA A 75 -10.20 4.69 10.30
C ALA A 75 -9.96 3.20 10.63
N THR A 76 -10.12 2.81 11.89
CA THR A 76 -10.06 1.40 12.30
C THR A 76 -11.06 0.55 11.50
N ALA A 77 -10.65 -0.66 11.09
CA ALA A 77 -11.48 -1.60 10.35
C ALA A 77 -12.08 -1.05 9.04
N SER A 78 -11.38 -0.13 8.37
CA SER A 78 -11.82 0.50 7.11
C SER A 78 -11.08 0.01 5.86
N VAL A 79 -10.04 -0.79 6.01
CA VAL A 79 -9.16 -1.25 4.93
C VAL A 79 -9.27 -2.76 4.75
N ASP A 80 -9.46 -3.20 3.51
CA ASP A 80 -9.55 -4.63 3.16
C ASP A 80 -8.18 -5.26 2.91
N VAL A 81 -7.25 -4.47 2.34
CA VAL A 81 -5.90 -4.93 1.95
C VAL A 81 -4.88 -3.84 2.28
N VAL A 82 -3.89 -4.18 3.09
CA VAL A 82 -2.68 -3.37 3.26
C VAL A 82 -1.53 -4.04 2.51
N ILE A 83 -0.86 -3.29 1.65
CA ILE A 83 0.35 -3.70 0.96
C ILE A 83 1.50 -2.76 1.35
N SER A 84 2.71 -3.28 1.24
CA SER A 84 3.92 -2.47 1.35
C SER A 84 5.04 -3.20 0.61
N GLY A 85 5.94 -2.46 -0.01
CA GLY A 85 7.13 -3.04 -0.60
C GLY A 85 8.32 -2.11 -0.48
N GLN A 86 9.44 -2.65 -0.03
CA GLN A 86 10.70 -1.91 0.14
C GLN A 86 10.58 -0.70 1.10
N ALA A 87 9.70 -0.78 2.11
CA ALA A 87 9.55 0.25 3.14
C ALA A 87 10.11 -0.18 4.51
N PHE A 88 9.90 -1.43 4.92
CA PHE A 88 10.19 -1.88 6.29
C PHE A 88 11.68 -1.87 6.63
N GLU A 89 12.58 -1.96 5.66
CA GLU A 89 14.02 -1.77 5.85
C GLU A 89 14.39 -0.34 6.29
N HIS A 90 13.46 0.61 6.16
CA HIS A 90 13.62 2.02 6.50
C HIS A 90 12.78 2.44 7.73
N ILE A 91 11.99 1.53 8.31
CA ILE A 91 11.14 1.81 9.48
C ILE A 91 11.85 1.29 10.74
N GLU A 92 12.20 2.23 11.64
CA GLU A 92 12.94 1.92 12.87
C GLU A 92 12.21 0.90 13.76
N PHE A 93 10.90 1.07 13.95
CA PHE A 93 10.06 0.18 14.75
C PHE A 93 8.97 -0.48 13.90
N PHE A 94 9.38 -1.23 12.86
CA PHE A 94 8.46 -1.88 11.91
C PHE A 94 7.41 -2.79 12.58
N TRP A 95 7.69 -3.31 13.79
CA TRP A 95 6.72 -4.10 14.55
C TRP A 95 5.58 -3.27 15.13
N GLU A 96 5.78 -1.98 15.43
CA GLU A 96 4.69 -1.09 15.83
C GLU A 96 3.81 -0.78 14.61
N THR A 97 4.41 -0.56 13.44
CA THR A 97 3.68 -0.42 12.17
C THR A 97 2.79 -1.62 11.85
N MET A 98 3.22 -2.85 12.20
CA MET A 98 2.39 -4.07 12.01
C MET A 98 1.21 -4.19 12.99
N ARG A 99 1.13 -3.32 14.01
CA ARG A 99 0.03 -3.34 15.00
C ARG A 99 -1.12 -2.41 14.62
N GLU A 100 -0.92 -1.56 13.61
CA GLU A 100 -1.92 -0.69 13.01
C GLU A 100 -2.80 -1.47 12.02
#